data_AF-A0A4Q5SI12-F1
#
_entry.id   AF-A0A4Q5SI12-F1
#
_cell.length_a   1.000
_cell.length_b   1.000
_cell.length_c   1.000
_cell.angle_alpha   90.00
_cell.angle_beta   90.00
_cell.angle_gamma   90.00
#
_symmetry.space_group_name_H-M   'P 1'
#
loop_
_entity.id
_entity.type
_entity.pdbx_description
1 polymer ?
#
loop_
_entity_poly.entity_id
_entity_poly.type
_entity_poly.pdbx_seq_one_letter_code
_entity_poly.pdbx_strand_id
1 'polypeptide(L)'
;MFTKHAVLVWNAFLFILLINVSPVLAQQPNPPGQVKNPAEAVNQAYLFAHMTHQDYGRLYYTVSIDGLHWQSLNKKQRVFPDYKGHPDICKGHDGRYYIVGNQSDASLQINIWVSADLITWEKFGTYTPDLKTTPDYGYALQRLGAPKLYYDESTKQYILSWHTPHKEGSKEDPERYWASQRTLYVLSKDLKTFSPTPQRLFDWDMGTIDVFIRKVGSQYFAIIKDETYPTLYWPTGKTIRISRAASLTGPYSEPSAPISPNFREAPMLIPSPDNKAWYVYYEQYPGVSYGLSIADNLNGPWYQASGYTFHSDWDKYSLPKSVRHGCMITISRAEYDKLVKQFGIDKE
;
A
#
# COMPACT_ATOMS: atom_id res chain seq x y z
N MET A 1 33.26 -20.67 -91.09
CA MET A 1 33.50 -19.35 -90.45
C MET A 1 32.19 -18.91 -89.81
N PHE A 2 32.00 -18.66 -88.51
CA PHE A 2 32.81 -18.83 -87.29
C PHE A 2 31.86 -19.30 -86.16
N THR A 3 32.19 -20.49 -85.64
CA THR A 3 32.07 -21.09 -84.29
C THR A 3 30.97 -20.70 -83.26
N LYS A 4 30.35 -21.76 -82.74
CA LYS A 4 29.31 -21.86 -81.70
C LYS A 4 29.83 -21.60 -80.27
N HIS A 5 28.92 -21.14 -79.41
CA HIS A 5 29.11 -20.65 -78.05
C HIS A 5 29.18 -21.74 -76.96
N ALA A 6 29.82 -21.35 -75.86
CA ALA A 6 30.22 -22.12 -74.69
C ALA A 6 29.09 -22.45 -73.71
N VAL A 7 29.27 -23.56 -72.97
CA VAL A 7 28.47 -23.97 -71.81
C VAL A 7 29.15 -23.42 -70.54
N LEU A 8 28.43 -22.59 -69.77
CA LEU A 8 28.87 -22.12 -68.45
C LEU A 8 28.35 -23.06 -67.36
N VAL A 9 29.26 -23.57 -66.53
CA VAL A 9 28.97 -24.31 -65.29
C VAL A 9 28.70 -23.30 -64.17
N TRP A 10 27.51 -23.33 -63.57
CA TRP A 10 27.19 -22.55 -62.37
C TRP A 10 27.51 -23.38 -61.12
N ASN A 11 28.53 -22.96 -60.36
CA ASN A 11 28.75 -23.42 -59.00
C ASN A 11 27.94 -22.56 -58.02
N ALA A 12 26.94 -23.15 -57.38
CA ALA A 12 26.18 -22.52 -56.32
C ALA A 12 26.95 -22.58 -54.99
N PHE A 13 27.41 -21.45 -54.48
CA PHE A 13 27.81 -21.30 -53.09
C PHE A 13 26.64 -20.74 -52.29
N LEU A 14 25.93 -21.61 -51.56
CA LEU A 14 24.97 -21.21 -50.54
C LEU A 14 25.74 -20.87 -49.26
N PHE A 15 25.85 -19.58 -48.94
CA PHE A 15 26.24 -19.15 -47.60
C PHE A 15 25.02 -19.29 -46.67
N ILE A 16 24.99 -20.35 -45.87
CA ILE A 16 24.06 -20.44 -44.75
C ILE A 16 24.63 -19.57 -43.62
N LEU A 17 24.09 -18.37 -43.47
CA LEU A 17 24.36 -17.52 -42.32
C LEU A 17 23.65 -18.15 -41.10
N LEU A 18 24.37 -18.95 -40.32
CA LEU A 18 23.92 -19.40 -39.00
C LEU A 18 23.93 -18.19 -38.06
N ILE A 19 22.81 -17.44 -38.06
CA ILE A 19 22.53 -16.47 -37.01
C ILE A 19 22.36 -17.29 -35.73
N ASN A 20 23.37 -17.30 -34.88
CA ASN A 20 23.24 -17.68 -33.48
C ASN A 20 22.31 -16.64 -32.83
N VAL A 21 21.00 -16.83 -32.99
CA VAL A 21 20.01 -16.16 -32.16
C VAL A 21 20.10 -16.86 -30.82
N SER A 22 21.03 -16.42 -29.96
CA SER A 22 20.84 -16.63 -28.54
C SER A 22 19.43 -16.15 -28.24
N PRO A 23 18.56 -16.95 -27.60
CA PRO A 23 17.24 -16.47 -27.24
C PRO A 23 17.46 -15.35 -26.24
N VAL A 24 17.47 -14.11 -26.72
CA VAL A 24 17.29 -12.94 -25.88
C VAL A 24 15.85 -13.08 -25.45
N LEU A 25 15.65 -13.77 -24.32
CA LEU A 25 14.34 -13.90 -23.68
C LEU A 25 13.87 -12.47 -23.44
N ALA A 26 12.93 -12.00 -24.26
CA ALA A 26 12.40 -10.66 -24.16
C ALA A 26 11.72 -10.55 -22.77
N GLN A 27 12.39 -9.87 -21.85
CA GLN A 27 11.93 -9.70 -20.48
C GLN A 27 11.84 -8.20 -20.16
N GLN A 28 10.86 -7.84 -19.33
CA GLN A 28 10.80 -6.48 -18.80
C GLN A 28 12.01 -6.16 -17.90
N PRO A 29 12.39 -4.88 -17.75
CA PRO A 29 13.45 -4.48 -16.83
C PRO A 29 13.07 -4.83 -15.38
N ASN A 30 14.07 -5.16 -14.57
CA ASN A 30 13.85 -5.39 -13.14
C ASN A 30 13.52 -4.05 -12.44
N PRO A 31 12.63 -4.06 -11.44
CA PRO A 31 12.41 -2.92 -10.55
C PRO A 31 13.73 -2.38 -9.97
N PRO A 32 13.96 -1.05 -9.99
CA PRO A 32 15.14 -0.44 -9.40
C PRO A 32 15.07 -0.54 -7.88
N GLY A 33 16.22 -0.33 -7.24
CA GLY A 33 16.32 -0.26 -5.79
C GLY A 33 16.68 -1.57 -5.09
N GLN A 34 16.92 -2.63 -5.88
CA GLN A 34 17.40 -3.92 -5.39
C GLN A 34 18.92 -3.92 -5.18
N VAL A 35 19.40 -4.68 -4.20
CA VAL A 35 20.83 -4.87 -3.94
C VAL A 35 21.34 -6.18 -4.54
N LYS A 36 22.60 -6.21 -5.00
CA LYS A 36 23.22 -7.45 -5.49
C LYS A 36 23.47 -8.46 -4.37
N ASN A 37 23.89 -7.95 -3.21
CA ASN A 37 24.13 -8.73 -2.01
C ASN A 37 23.10 -8.33 -0.94
N PRO A 38 22.20 -9.23 -0.51
CA PRO A 38 21.19 -8.92 0.51
C PRO A 38 21.77 -8.39 1.83
N ALA A 39 23.03 -8.70 2.15
CA ALA A 39 23.70 -8.18 3.35
C ALA A 39 23.99 -6.66 3.27
N GLU A 40 23.96 -6.07 2.07
CA GLU A 40 24.18 -4.64 1.81
C GLU A 40 22.87 -3.84 1.80
N ALA A 41 21.70 -4.49 1.95
CA ALA A 41 20.42 -3.81 2.00
C ALA A 41 20.34 -2.89 3.22
N VAL A 42 19.92 -1.64 2.98
CA VAL A 42 19.54 -0.69 4.03
C VAL A 42 18.22 -1.15 4.67
N ASN A 43 17.25 -1.48 3.81
CA ASN A 43 15.97 -2.07 4.21
C ASN A 43 16.04 -3.58 4.01
N GLN A 44 16.35 -4.31 5.09
CA GLN A 44 16.74 -5.72 5.03
C GLN A 44 15.56 -6.69 4.96
N ALA A 45 14.37 -6.26 5.39
CA ALA A 45 13.16 -7.05 5.39
C ALA A 45 11.91 -6.19 5.52
N TYR A 46 10.78 -6.80 5.21
CA TYR A 46 9.46 -6.18 5.18
C TYR A 46 8.41 -7.11 5.78
N LEU A 47 7.44 -6.50 6.46
CA LEU A 47 6.23 -7.16 6.92
C LEU A 47 5.03 -6.55 6.21
N PHE A 48 4.18 -7.40 5.65
CA PHE A 48 2.84 -7.07 5.24
C PHE A 48 1.88 -7.65 6.29
N ALA A 49 1.29 -6.77 7.09
CA ALA A 49 0.20 -7.10 7.99
C ALA A 49 -1.11 -6.86 7.26
N HIS A 50 -1.88 -7.92 7.04
CA HIS A 50 -2.94 -7.90 6.04
C HIS A 50 -4.14 -8.74 6.45
N MET A 51 -5.21 -8.61 5.66
CA MET A 51 -6.41 -9.44 5.76
C MET A 51 -6.44 -10.46 4.61
N THR A 52 -7.45 -11.33 4.61
CA THR A 52 -7.72 -12.20 3.46
C THR A 52 -9.16 -12.01 2.99
N HIS A 53 -9.42 -12.39 1.74
CA HIS A 53 -10.78 -12.29 1.17
C HIS A 53 -11.79 -13.14 1.95
N GLN A 54 -11.40 -14.36 2.36
CA GLN A 54 -12.27 -15.31 3.05
C GLN A 54 -12.46 -15.01 4.54
N ASP A 55 -11.56 -14.22 5.12
CA ASP A 55 -11.57 -13.87 6.55
C ASP A 55 -11.28 -12.39 6.76
N TYR A 56 -12.14 -11.57 6.16
CA TYR A 56 -12.01 -10.11 6.13
C TYR A 56 -12.06 -9.53 7.56
N GLY A 57 -11.20 -8.55 7.83
CA GLY A 57 -11.07 -7.92 9.15
C GLY A 57 -10.20 -8.69 10.14
N ARG A 58 -9.42 -9.69 9.73
CA ARG A 58 -8.54 -10.50 10.59
C ARG A 58 -7.07 -10.36 10.22
N LEU A 59 -6.18 -10.52 11.20
CA LEU A 59 -4.75 -10.25 11.03
C LEU A 59 -3.99 -11.50 10.57
N TYR A 60 -3.35 -11.36 9.42
CA TYR A 60 -2.41 -12.32 8.82
C TYR A 60 -1.10 -11.62 8.51
N TYR A 61 -0.01 -12.38 8.49
CA TYR A 61 1.30 -11.88 8.12
C TYR A 61 1.85 -12.56 6.88
N THR A 62 2.49 -11.74 6.06
CA THR A 62 3.31 -12.14 4.93
C THR A 62 4.60 -11.32 5.02
N VAL A 63 5.74 -11.92 4.68
CA VAL A 63 7.05 -11.27 4.81
C VAL A 63 7.82 -11.30 3.49
N SER A 64 8.76 -10.36 3.34
CA SER A 64 9.66 -10.28 2.20
C SER A 64 11.04 -9.79 2.63
N ILE A 65 12.08 -10.18 1.89
CA ILE A 65 13.46 -9.68 2.08
C ILE A 65 13.89 -8.69 0.98
N ASP A 66 13.10 -8.56 -0.09
CA ASP A 66 13.38 -7.70 -1.24
C ASP A 66 12.28 -6.66 -1.50
N GLY A 67 11.17 -6.76 -0.78
CA GLY A 67 10.00 -5.90 -0.92
C GLY A 67 9.19 -6.18 -2.18
N LEU A 68 9.54 -7.20 -2.97
CA LEU A 68 8.91 -7.55 -4.24
C LEU A 68 8.28 -8.94 -4.21
N HIS A 69 8.92 -9.92 -3.59
CA HIS A 69 8.45 -11.30 -3.51
C HIS A 69 8.09 -11.64 -2.07
N TRP A 70 6.81 -11.96 -1.87
CA TRP A 70 6.20 -12.03 -0.55
C TRP A 70 5.76 -13.46 -0.21
N GLN A 71 6.02 -13.90 1.02
CA GLN A 71 5.77 -15.27 1.48
C GLN A 71 4.86 -15.26 2.72
N SER A 72 3.77 -16.05 2.68
CA SER A 72 2.86 -16.17 3.82
C SER A 72 3.53 -16.81 5.02
N LEU A 73 3.08 -16.40 6.21
CA LEU A 73 3.46 -17.02 7.47
C LEU A 73 2.30 -17.80 8.08
N ASN A 74 2.64 -18.63 9.07
CA ASN A 74 1.69 -19.23 10.02
C ASN A 74 0.66 -20.18 9.39
N LYS A 75 1.02 -20.94 8.35
CA LYS A 75 0.09 -21.85 7.65
C LYS A 75 -1.16 -21.13 7.15
N LYS A 76 -0.99 -19.87 6.74
CA LYS A 76 -2.07 -18.94 6.38
C LYS A 76 -3.16 -18.88 7.46
N GLN A 77 -2.77 -18.92 8.74
CA GLN A 77 -3.65 -18.75 9.90
C GLN A 77 -3.47 -17.37 10.52
N ARG A 78 -4.51 -16.91 11.24
CA ARG A 78 -4.49 -15.66 11.98
C ARG A 78 -3.30 -15.62 12.94
N VAL A 79 -2.54 -14.54 12.94
CA VAL A 79 -1.40 -14.36 13.88
C VAL A 79 -1.85 -13.78 15.23
N PHE A 80 -3.01 -13.12 15.25
CA PHE A 80 -3.60 -12.56 16.47
C PHE A 80 -5.13 -12.70 16.42
N PRO A 81 -5.72 -13.70 17.12
CA PRO A 81 -7.16 -14.00 17.04
C PRO A 81 -8.09 -12.86 17.45
N ASP A 82 -7.68 -12.00 18.39
CA ASP A 82 -8.51 -10.92 18.93
C ASP A 82 -8.54 -9.69 18.02
N TYR A 83 -7.61 -9.59 17.07
CA TYR A 83 -7.59 -8.47 16.15
C TYR A 83 -8.84 -8.43 15.27
N LYS A 84 -9.33 -7.20 15.08
CA LYS A 84 -10.44 -6.84 14.20
C LYS A 84 -10.15 -5.51 13.51
N GLY A 85 -10.33 -5.46 12.20
CA GLY A 85 -10.31 -4.23 11.39
C GLY A 85 -9.31 -4.27 10.24
N HIS A 86 -9.02 -3.09 9.71
CA HIS A 86 -8.03 -2.87 8.65
C HIS A 86 -6.67 -2.55 9.29
N PRO A 87 -5.68 -3.46 9.20
CA PRO A 87 -4.43 -3.30 9.92
C PRO A 87 -3.59 -2.13 9.40
N ASP A 88 -3.17 -1.26 10.31
CA ASP A 88 -2.14 -0.26 10.10
C ASP A 88 -1.23 -0.21 11.32
N ILE A 89 0.04 -0.57 11.11
CA ILE A 89 1.05 -0.69 12.15
C ILE A 89 1.95 0.55 12.13
N CYS A 90 2.13 1.14 13.30
CA CYS A 90 3.03 2.25 13.53
C CYS A 90 4.06 1.90 14.60
N LYS A 91 5.35 2.11 14.33
CA LYS A 91 6.36 2.13 15.40
C LYS A 91 6.20 3.43 16.19
N GLY A 92 6.04 3.31 17.50
CA GLY A 92 5.64 4.41 18.37
C GLY A 92 6.80 5.09 19.09
N HIS A 93 6.44 6.06 19.92
CA HIS A 93 7.32 6.92 20.73
C HIS A 93 8.34 6.18 21.62
N ASP A 94 8.07 4.91 21.94
CA ASP A 94 8.86 4.08 22.84
C ASP A 94 9.52 2.89 22.13
N GLY A 95 9.51 2.90 20.78
CA GLY A 95 10.09 1.84 19.96
C GLY A 95 9.24 0.57 19.84
N ARG A 96 8.08 0.48 20.52
CA ARG A 96 7.11 -0.61 20.32
C ARG A 96 6.26 -0.37 19.07
N TYR A 97 5.55 -1.40 18.64
CA TYR A 97 4.61 -1.36 17.53
C TYR A 97 3.19 -1.20 18.05
N TYR A 98 2.43 -0.30 17.44
CA TYR A 98 1.03 -0.07 17.70
C TYR A 98 0.23 -0.41 16.46
N ILE A 99 -0.91 -1.07 16.65
CA ILE A 99 -1.85 -1.38 15.56
C ILE A 99 -3.23 -0.88 15.93
N VAL A 100 -3.94 -0.33 14.94
CA VAL A 100 -5.32 0.15 15.10
C VAL A 100 -6.30 -0.72 14.31
N GLY A 101 -7.56 -0.72 14.74
CA GLY A 101 -8.62 -1.46 14.07
C GLY A 101 -9.98 -1.32 14.76
N ASN A 102 -11.02 -1.77 14.09
CA ASN A 102 -12.40 -1.73 14.54
C ASN A 102 -13.18 -2.92 13.97
N GLN A 103 -14.29 -3.30 14.60
CA GLN A 103 -15.03 -4.50 14.21
C GLN A 103 -15.75 -4.33 12.86
N SER A 104 -16.20 -3.10 12.58
CA SER A 104 -16.85 -2.68 11.36
C SER A 104 -16.84 -1.15 11.29
N ASP A 105 -17.14 -0.58 10.13
CA ASP A 105 -17.28 0.87 9.98
C ASP A 105 -18.32 1.46 10.95
N ALA A 106 -19.40 0.75 11.29
CA ALA A 106 -20.41 1.17 12.27
C ALA A 106 -19.93 1.14 13.73
N SER A 107 -18.70 0.71 14.00
CA SER A 107 -18.15 0.67 15.37
C SER A 107 -18.14 2.06 15.98
N LEU A 108 -18.46 2.16 17.28
CA LEU A 108 -18.37 3.41 18.02
C LEU A 108 -16.94 3.75 18.45
N GLN A 109 -16.05 2.75 18.48
CA GLN A 109 -14.68 2.89 18.99
C GLN A 109 -13.65 2.32 18.02
N ILE A 110 -12.48 2.95 18.01
CA ILE A 110 -11.24 2.44 17.43
C ILE A 110 -10.46 1.76 18.55
N ASN A 111 -10.04 0.53 18.31
CA ASN A 111 -9.22 -0.25 19.21
C ASN A 111 -7.73 -0.03 18.88
N ILE A 112 -6.91 0.07 19.92
CA ILE A 112 -5.45 0.19 19.83
C ILE A 112 -4.82 -0.98 20.58
N TRP A 113 -3.91 -1.68 19.93
CA TRP A 113 -3.08 -2.72 20.54
C TRP A 113 -1.61 -2.36 20.41
N VAL A 114 -0.78 -2.91 21.30
CA VAL A 114 0.67 -2.70 21.34
C VAL A 114 1.41 -4.03 21.32
N SER A 115 2.58 -4.06 20.70
CA SER A 115 3.48 -5.21 20.66
C SER A 115 4.93 -4.76 20.72
N ALA A 116 5.76 -5.47 21.48
CA ALA A 116 7.20 -5.24 21.50
C ALA A 116 7.95 -5.98 20.37
N ASP A 117 7.32 -6.98 19.75
CA ASP A 117 8.00 -7.96 18.89
C ASP A 117 7.21 -8.34 17.63
N LEU A 118 6.05 -7.70 17.39
CA LEU A 118 5.08 -8.00 16.33
C LEU A 118 4.41 -9.38 16.45
N ILE A 119 4.76 -10.19 17.45
CA ILE A 119 4.23 -11.54 17.67
C ILE A 119 3.11 -11.49 18.70
N THR A 120 3.39 -10.93 19.87
CA THR A 120 2.44 -10.86 20.97
C THR A 120 1.84 -9.47 21.00
N TRP A 121 0.51 -9.40 20.92
CA TRP A 121 -0.25 -8.15 20.93
C TRP A 121 -1.09 -8.06 22.19
N GLU A 122 -1.06 -6.89 22.82
CA GLU A 122 -1.84 -6.60 24.02
C GLU A 122 -2.75 -5.41 23.80
N LYS A 123 -3.92 -5.43 24.43
CA LYS A 123 -4.85 -4.31 24.37
C LYS A 123 -4.23 -3.09 25.05
N PHE A 124 -4.04 -2.01 24.31
CA PHE A 124 -3.45 -0.77 24.83
C PHE A 124 -4.52 0.25 25.22
N GLY A 125 -5.55 0.39 24.40
CA GLY A 125 -6.61 1.37 24.64
C GLY A 125 -7.70 1.38 23.57
N THR A 126 -8.58 2.35 23.70
CA THR A 126 -9.67 2.63 22.76
C THR A 126 -9.86 4.13 22.62
N TYR A 127 -10.32 4.55 21.44
CA TYR A 127 -10.75 5.92 21.19
C TYR A 127 -12.17 5.92 20.63
N THR A 128 -13.04 6.75 21.20
CA THR A 128 -14.43 6.94 20.77
C THR A 128 -14.57 8.38 20.29
N PRO A 129 -14.65 8.63 18.97
CA PRO A 129 -14.82 9.98 18.45
C PRO A 129 -16.25 10.50 18.63
N ASP A 130 -16.38 11.78 18.96
CA ASP A 130 -17.65 12.51 18.81
C ASP A 130 -17.63 13.32 17.50
N LEU A 131 -18.15 12.71 16.43
CA LEU A 131 -18.14 13.31 15.10
C LEU A 131 -18.97 14.61 15.02
N LYS A 132 -19.96 14.80 15.90
CA LYS A 132 -20.82 15.99 15.90
C LYS A 132 -20.07 17.25 16.28
N THR A 133 -18.93 17.10 16.97
CA THR A 133 -18.07 18.21 17.38
C THR A 133 -17.07 18.65 16.31
N THR A 134 -17.03 17.96 15.16
CA THR A 134 -16.13 18.30 14.05
C THR A 134 -16.53 19.67 13.45
N PRO A 135 -15.66 20.69 13.49
CA PRO A 135 -15.97 22.01 12.94
C PRO A 135 -16.37 21.93 11.46
N ASP A 136 -17.47 22.62 11.12
CA ASP A 136 -18.06 22.67 9.77
C ASP A 136 -18.36 21.30 9.15
N TYR A 137 -18.38 20.22 9.96
CA TYR A 137 -18.59 18.85 9.49
C TYR A 137 -19.28 17.96 10.55
N GLY A 138 -19.98 18.56 11.52
CA GLY A 138 -20.71 17.86 12.59
C GLY A 138 -21.90 17.00 12.13
N TYR A 139 -22.20 17.02 10.82
CA TYR A 139 -23.23 16.22 10.17
C TYR A 139 -22.69 14.92 9.53
N ALA A 140 -21.40 14.60 9.76
CA ALA A 140 -20.84 13.31 9.35
C ALA A 140 -21.62 12.13 9.97
N LEU A 141 -21.72 11.04 9.22
CA LEU A 141 -22.33 9.81 9.71
C LEU A 141 -21.38 9.10 10.67
N GLN A 142 -21.92 8.36 11.65
CA GLN A 142 -21.11 7.59 12.59
C GLN A 142 -20.53 6.34 11.90
N ARG A 143 -19.45 6.55 11.14
CA ARG A 143 -18.67 5.52 10.46
C ARG A 143 -17.18 5.75 10.68
N LEU A 144 -16.47 4.72 11.12
CA LEU A 144 -15.02 4.74 11.40
C LEU A 144 -14.31 3.84 10.37
N GLY A 145 -14.26 4.29 9.12
CA GLY A 145 -13.70 3.52 8.03
C GLY A 145 -12.17 3.42 8.10
N ALA A 146 -11.67 2.17 8.07
CA ALA A 146 -10.26 1.77 7.99
C ALA A 146 -9.26 2.71 8.70
N PRO A 147 -9.26 2.77 10.04
CA PRO A 147 -8.38 3.65 10.81
C PRO A 147 -6.90 3.50 10.42
N LYS A 148 -6.16 4.61 10.47
CA LYS A 148 -4.72 4.69 10.19
C LYS A 148 -4.00 5.42 11.32
N LEU A 149 -2.77 5.02 11.59
CA LEU A 149 -1.97 5.56 12.69
C LEU A 149 -0.57 5.92 12.21
N TYR A 150 -0.12 7.11 12.56
CA TYR A 150 1.26 7.54 12.29
C TYR A 150 1.81 8.33 13.48
N TYR A 151 3.05 8.03 13.88
CA TYR A 151 3.80 8.76 14.89
C TYR A 151 4.81 9.69 14.21
N ASP A 152 4.67 10.98 14.43
CA ASP A 152 5.60 11.98 13.93
C ASP A 152 6.69 12.27 14.95
N GLU A 153 7.90 11.80 14.65
CA GLU A 153 9.07 11.98 15.50
C GLU A 153 9.43 13.46 15.74
N SER A 154 9.16 14.36 14.80
CA SER A 154 9.50 15.79 14.98
C SER A 154 8.61 16.51 15.97
N THR A 155 7.32 16.21 15.98
CA THR A 155 6.34 16.86 16.86
C THR A 155 6.03 16.01 18.09
N LYS A 156 6.55 14.78 18.15
CA LYS A 156 6.28 13.79 19.20
C LYS A 156 4.78 13.56 19.40
N GLN A 157 4.04 13.50 18.29
CA GLN A 157 2.60 13.32 18.26
C GLN A 157 2.20 12.20 17.30
N TYR A 158 1.19 11.46 17.72
CA TYR A 158 0.41 10.59 16.87
C TYR A 158 -0.66 11.39 16.13
N ILE A 159 -0.91 10.99 14.90
CA ILE A 159 -2.15 11.25 14.19
C ILE A 159 -2.89 9.92 14.01
N LEU A 160 -4.12 9.87 14.52
CA LEU A 160 -5.06 8.79 14.29
C LEU A 160 -6.13 9.30 13.32
N SER A 161 -6.20 8.73 12.13
CA SER A 161 -7.15 9.13 11.08
C SER A 161 -8.10 7.99 10.70
N TRP A 162 -9.25 8.34 10.13
CA TRP A 162 -10.22 7.42 9.54
C TRP A 162 -11.01 8.15 8.46
N HIS A 163 -11.70 7.40 7.60
CA HIS A 163 -12.66 7.99 6.66
C HIS A 163 -14.09 7.86 7.17
N THR A 164 -14.91 8.87 6.90
CA THR A 164 -16.34 8.88 7.24
C THR A 164 -17.17 9.61 6.17
N PRO A 165 -18.35 9.07 5.79
CA PRO A 165 -19.26 9.72 4.86
C PRO A 165 -20.14 10.76 5.57
N HIS A 166 -20.73 11.66 4.78
CA HIS A 166 -21.74 12.60 5.26
C HIS A 166 -23.08 12.50 4.50
N LYS A 167 -23.22 11.51 3.61
CA LYS A 167 -24.47 11.19 2.91
C LYS A 167 -24.74 9.69 3.03
N GLU A 168 -25.97 9.33 3.30
CA GLU A 168 -26.41 7.93 3.20
C GLU A 168 -26.48 7.51 1.74
N GLY A 169 -26.27 6.25 1.40
CA GLY A 169 -26.55 5.73 0.06
C GLY A 169 -28.05 5.68 -0.26
N SER A 170 -28.42 5.47 -1.50
CA SER A 170 -29.78 5.09 -1.92
C SER A 170 -29.73 3.99 -2.97
N LYS A 171 -30.87 3.40 -3.32
CA LYS A 171 -30.92 2.39 -4.39
C LYS A 171 -30.63 3.02 -5.75
N GLU A 172 -31.07 4.26 -5.97
CA GLU A 172 -30.94 5.02 -7.20
C GLU A 172 -29.55 5.64 -7.34
N ASP A 173 -28.95 6.02 -6.22
CA ASP A 173 -27.61 6.60 -6.13
C ASP A 173 -26.87 6.00 -4.90
N PRO A 174 -26.29 4.80 -5.04
CA PRO A 174 -25.50 4.19 -3.98
C PRO A 174 -24.12 4.84 -3.85
N GLU A 175 -23.62 5.46 -4.92
CA GLU A 175 -22.27 6.02 -4.99
C GLU A 175 -22.13 7.31 -4.16
N ARG A 176 -23.22 8.07 -3.95
CA ARG A 176 -23.18 9.27 -3.08
C ARG A 176 -22.63 9.00 -1.67
N TYR A 177 -22.79 7.78 -1.14
CA TYR A 177 -22.17 7.39 0.14
C TYR A 177 -20.65 7.46 0.04
N TRP A 178 -20.08 6.79 -0.97
CA TRP A 178 -18.65 6.70 -1.21
C TRP A 178 -18.05 8.06 -1.64
N ALA A 179 -18.71 8.80 -2.53
CA ALA A 179 -18.27 10.14 -2.92
C ALA A 179 -18.28 11.14 -1.74
N SER A 180 -19.11 10.90 -0.72
CA SER A 180 -19.18 11.75 0.48
C SER A 180 -18.11 11.46 1.53
N GLN A 181 -17.24 10.47 1.33
CA GLN A 181 -16.20 10.12 2.28
C GLN A 181 -15.20 11.26 2.48
N ARG A 182 -14.92 11.64 3.72
CA ARG A 182 -13.85 12.58 4.08
C ARG A 182 -12.96 11.96 5.15
N THR A 183 -11.69 12.34 5.14
CA THR A 183 -10.73 11.90 6.16
C THR A 183 -10.77 12.83 7.37
N LEU A 184 -11.08 12.27 8.53
CA LEU A 184 -10.97 12.94 9.81
C LEU A 184 -9.74 12.44 10.57
N TYR A 185 -9.27 13.24 11.53
CA TYR A 185 -8.20 12.85 12.42
C TYR A 185 -8.35 13.43 13.83
N VAL A 186 -7.64 12.82 14.78
CA VAL A 186 -7.29 13.40 16.08
C VAL A 186 -5.80 13.24 16.36
N LEU A 187 -5.29 14.08 17.25
CA LEU A 187 -3.90 14.02 17.70
C LEU A 187 -3.81 13.44 19.11
N SER A 188 -2.70 12.78 19.40
CA SER A 188 -2.38 12.28 20.74
C SER A 188 -0.88 12.25 20.95
N LYS A 189 -0.41 12.38 22.19
CA LYS A 189 1.01 12.15 22.52
C LYS A 189 1.28 10.73 23.03
N ASP A 190 0.26 10.05 23.55
CA ASP A 190 0.39 8.83 24.34
C ASP A 190 -0.60 7.72 23.97
N LEU A 191 -1.48 7.97 23.00
CA LEU A 191 -2.60 7.10 22.59
C LEU A 191 -3.61 6.80 23.70
N LYS A 192 -3.67 7.65 24.72
CA LYS A 192 -4.65 7.60 25.83
C LYS A 192 -5.47 8.87 25.88
N THR A 193 -4.83 10.03 25.77
CA THR A 193 -5.49 11.34 25.67
C THR A 193 -5.42 11.84 24.24
N PHE A 194 -6.58 12.20 23.69
CA PHE A 194 -6.72 12.68 22.32
C PHE A 194 -7.18 14.14 22.32
N SER A 195 -6.94 14.84 21.20
CA SER A 195 -7.53 16.16 20.96
C SER A 195 -9.06 16.12 21.14
N PRO A 196 -9.67 17.18 21.69
CA PRO A 196 -11.06 17.14 22.16
C PRO A 196 -12.07 16.90 21.03
N THR A 197 -11.77 17.37 19.81
CA THR A 197 -12.66 17.22 18.66
C THR A 197 -11.88 16.67 17.46
N PRO A 198 -12.50 15.79 16.64
CA PRO A 198 -11.97 15.44 15.33
C PRO A 198 -11.88 16.66 14.41
N GLN A 199 -10.94 16.61 13.48
CA GLN A 199 -10.73 17.65 12.46
C GLN A 199 -10.70 17.03 11.07
N ARG A 200 -11.16 17.76 10.05
CA ARG A 200 -10.96 17.34 8.65
C ARG A 200 -9.49 17.47 8.29
N LEU A 201 -8.92 16.45 7.64
CA LEU A 201 -7.53 16.48 7.19
C LEU A 201 -7.35 17.36 5.94
N PHE A 202 -8.37 17.41 5.09
CA PHE A 202 -8.39 18.16 3.84
C PHE A 202 -9.58 19.10 3.81
N ASP A 203 -9.39 20.27 3.21
CA ASP A 203 -10.42 21.26 2.92
C ASP A 203 -11.16 20.98 1.59
N TRP A 204 -10.66 20.04 0.78
CA TRP A 204 -11.23 19.66 -0.51
C TRP A 204 -12.62 19.02 -0.41
N ASP A 205 -13.39 19.18 -1.48
CA ASP A 205 -14.66 18.49 -1.70
C ASP A 205 -14.48 17.22 -2.53
N MET A 206 -13.59 16.33 -2.07
CA MET A 206 -13.22 15.08 -2.75
C MET A 206 -13.44 13.87 -1.85
N GLY A 207 -13.97 12.79 -2.42
CA GLY A 207 -14.07 11.51 -1.73
C GLY A 207 -12.68 10.95 -1.39
N THR A 208 -12.33 10.83 -0.11
CA THR A 208 -11.03 10.28 0.32
C THR A 208 -11.21 9.11 1.29
N ILE A 209 -10.62 7.96 0.96
CA ILE A 209 -10.53 6.80 1.86
C ILE A 209 -9.09 6.29 1.95
N ASP A 210 -8.86 5.35 2.88
CA ASP A 210 -7.58 4.66 3.08
C ASP A 210 -6.35 5.58 3.16
N VAL A 211 -6.54 6.80 3.67
CA VAL A 211 -5.50 7.82 3.71
C VAL A 211 -4.53 7.55 4.85
N PHE A 212 -3.26 7.37 4.51
CA PHE A 212 -2.17 7.30 5.49
C PHE A 212 -1.13 8.37 5.21
N ILE A 213 -0.43 8.79 6.27
CA ILE A 213 0.57 9.87 6.22
C ILE A 213 1.95 9.28 6.49
N ARG A 214 2.95 9.75 5.74
CA ARG A 214 4.37 9.47 5.98
C ARG A 214 5.17 10.75 5.85
N LYS A 215 6.16 10.92 6.73
CA LYS A 215 7.16 11.98 6.58
C LYS A 215 8.35 11.45 5.78
N VAL A 216 8.75 12.17 4.73
CA VAL A 216 9.97 11.89 3.95
C VAL A 216 10.77 13.19 3.85
N GLY A 217 11.99 13.15 4.37
CA GLY A 217 12.79 14.36 4.57
C GLY A 217 12.07 15.36 5.47
N SER A 218 11.90 16.59 5.00
CA SER A 218 11.21 17.68 5.73
C SER A 218 9.73 17.80 5.41
N GLN A 219 9.18 16.93 4.55
CA GLN A 219 7.79 17.03 4.06
C GLN A 219 6.93 15.87 4.53
N TYR A 220 5.64 16.13 4.69
CA TYR A 220 4.62 15.13 4.94
C TYR A 220 3.92 14.80 3.64
N PHE A 221 3.67 13.53 3.42
CA PHE A 221 2.96 13.02 2.25
C PHE A 221 1.73 12.25 2.72
N ALA A 222 0.56 12.63 2.20
CA ALA A 222 -0.66 11.86 2.32
C ALA A 222 -0.82 11.02 1.05
N ILE A 223 -0.85 9.69 1.22
CA ILE A 223 -1.17 8.76 0.14
C ILE A 223 -2.66 8.49 0.23
N ILE A 224 -3.38 8.76 -0.84
CA ILE A 224 -4.83 8.92 -0.85
C ILE A 224 -5.43 7.95 -1.85
N LYS A 225 -6.47 7.24 -1.42
CA LYS A 225 -7.39 6.58 -2.33
C LYS A 225 -8.47 7.59 -2.71
N ASP A 226 -8.46 8.01 -3.97
CA ASP A 226 -9.51 8.82 -4.59
C ASP A 226 -10.81 7.99 -4.67
N GLU A 227 -11.81 8.32 -3.85
CA GLU A 227 -13.10 7.62 -3.83
C GLU A 227 -14.08 8.17 -4.88
N THR A 228 -13.73 9.23 -5.60
CA THR A 228 -14.59 9.80 -6.64
C THR A 228 -14.84 8.79 -7.75
N TYR A 229 -16.10 8.60 -8.12
CA TYR A 229 -16.44 7.72 -9.24
C TYR A 229 -15.94 8.31 -10.57
N PRO A 230 -15.38 7.50 -11.49
CA PRO A 230 -14.91 8.02 -12.76
C PRO A 230 -16.07 8.56 -13.59
N THR A 231 -15.90 9.75 -14.17
CA THR A 231 -16.86 10.38 -15.08
C THR A 231 -16.14 10.98 -16.28
N LEU A 232 -16.89 11.54 -17.24
CA LEU A 232 -16.30 12.29 -18.37
C LEU A 232 -15.47 13.50 -17.91
N TYR A 233 -15.73 14.05 -16.72
CA TYR A 233 -15.04 15.21 -16.16
C TYR A 233 -13.99 14.85 -15.10
N TRP A 234 -14.02 13.61 -14.61
CA TRP A 234 -13.02 13.05 -13.70
C TRP A 234 -12.66 11.62 -14.11
N PRO A 235 -11.96 11.43 -15.24
CA PRO A 235 -11.73 10.09 -15.82
C PRO A 235 -10.84 9.20 -14.94
N THR A 236 -10.11 9.80 -14.00
CA THR A 236 -9.11 9.14 -13.14
C THR A 236 -9.59 8.89 -11.71
N GLY A 237 -10.90 8.82 -11.49
CA GLY A 237 -11.47 8.46 -10.18
C GLY A 237 -11.11 7.03 -9.74
N LYS A 238 -11.29 6.69 -8.45
CA LYS A 238 -10.95 5.35 -7.93
C LYS A 238 -9.45 5.00 -8.10
N THR A 239 -8.57 5.98 -8.07
CA THR A 239 -7.09 5.82 -8.21
C THR A 239 -6.37 6.11 -6.89
N ILE A 240 -5.07 5.82 -6.85
CA ILE A 240 -4.17 6.27 -5.79
C ILE A 240 -3.52 7.60 -6.23
N ARG A 241 -3.46 8.55 -5.30
CA ARG A 241 -2.84 9.88 -5.49
C ARG A 241 -1.97 10.22 -4.29
N ILE A 242 -1.10 11.22 -4.45
CA ILE A 242 -0.26 11.73 -3.39
C ILE A 242 -0.49 13.24 -3.25
N SER A 243 -0.57 13.70 -2.01
CA SER A 243 -0.51 15.11 -1.67
C SER A 243 0.62 15.37 -0.67
N ARG A 244 1.17 16.59 -0.64
CA ARG A 244 2.26 16.98 0.25
C ARG A 244 1.93 18.20 1.11
N ALA A 245 2.53 18.25 2.30
CA ALA A 245 2.42 19.35 3.24
C ALA A 245 3.77 19.64 3.93
N ALA A 246 3.92 20.86 4.45
CA ALA A 246 5.06 21.23 5.30
C ALA A 246 4.85 20.84 6.77
N SER A 247 3.63 20.44 7.16
CA SER A 247 3.26 20.08 8.53
C SER A 247 2.35 18.86 8.54
N LEU A 248 2.35 18.11 9.65
CA LEU A 248 1.63 16.84 9.81
C LEU A 248 0.14 16.94 9.44
N THR A 249 -0.49 18.05 9.80
CA THR A 249 -1.92 18.31 9.63
C THR A 249 -2.24 19.25 8.46
N GLY A 250 -1.28 19.45 7.54
CA GLY A 250 -1.48 20.33 6.38
C GLY A 250 -1.10 21.81 6.62
N PRO A 251 -1.55 22.72 5.75
CA PRO A 251 -2.40 22.44 4.59
C PRO A 251 -1.68 21.52 3.58
N TYR A 252 -2.42 20.58 3.02
CA TYR A 252 -1.96 19.65 2.00
C TYR A 252 -2.18 20.27 0.61
N SER A 253 -1.26 20.05 -0.33
CA SER A 253 -1.42 20.48 -1.72
C SER A 253 -2.57 19.75 -2.41
N GLU A 254 -3.12 20.27 -3.50
CA GLU A 254 -4.03 19.49 -4.35
C GLU A 254 -3.43 18.10 -4.68
N PRO A 255 -4.26 17.04 -4.76
CA PRO A 255 -3.79 15.70 -5.11
C PRO A 255 -3.06 15.66 -6.45
N SER A 256 -1.99 14.88 -6.53
CA SER A 256 -1.25 14.65 -7.76
C SER A 256 -2.12 14.05 -8.87
N ALA A 257 -1.58 13.99 -10.09
CA ALA A 257 -2.02 13.03 -11.09
C ALA A 257 -2.04 11.60 -10.49
N PRO A 258 -2.91 10.70 -10.98
CA PRO A 258 -2.99 9.34 -10.45
C PRO A 258 -1.66 8.61 -10.61
N ILE A 259 -1.25 7.88 -9.59
CA ILE A 259 -0.04 7.03 -9.61
C ILE A 259 -0.38 5.56 -9.84
N SER A 260 -1.67 5.25 -10.01
CA SER A 260 -2.19 3.92 -10.29
C SER A 260 -3.24 3.97 -11.41
N PRO A 261 -3.57 2.83 -12.03
CA PRO A 261 -4.81 2.69 -12.80
C PRO A 261 -6.06 2.96 -11.94
N ASN A 262 -7.22 3.16 -12.58
CA ASN A 262 -8.51 3.23 -11.90
C ASN A 262 -8.84 1.93 -11.14
N PHE A 263 -9.82 2.03 -10.24
CA PHE A 263 -10.32 0.94 -9.39
C PHE A 263 -9.21 0.26 -8.58
N ARG A 264 -8.42 1.10 -7.88
CA ARG A 264 -7.38 0.69 -6.93
C ARG A 264 -7.68 1.24 -5.53
N GLU A 265 -7.31 0.47 -4.51
CA GLU A 265 -7.60 0.77 -3.10
C GLU A 265 -6.47 0.29 -2.18
N ALA A 266 -6.62 0.55 -0.87
CA ALA A 266 -5.71 0.09 0.17
C ALA A 266 -4.21 0.29 -0.16
N PRO A 267 -3.78 1.53 -0.48
CA PRO A 267 -2.40 1.77 -0.84
C PRO A 267 -1.44 1.51 0.33
N MET A 268 -0.23 1.06 0.02
CA MET A 268 0.84 0.83 0.99
C MET A 268 2.17 1.27 0.39
N LEU A 269 3.00 1.93 1.19
CA LEU A 269 4.26 2.52 0.74
C LEU A 269 5.43 1.91 1.52
N ILE A 270 6.44 1.41 0.81
CA ILE A 270 7.71 0.97 1.38
C ILE A 270 8.90 1.50 0.56
N PRO A 271 10.06 1.78 1.20
CA PRO A 271 11.29 2.07 0.48
C PRO A 271 11.92 0.77 -0.08
N SER A 272 12.68 0.87 -1.17
CA SER A 272 13.42 -0.24 -1.76
C SER A 272 14.58 -0.73 -0.85
N PRO A 273 15.12 -1.95 -1.07
CA PRO A 273 16.23 -2.48 -0.29
C PRO A 273 17.46 -1.56 -0.17
N ASP A 274 17.82 -0.86 -1.24
CA ASP A 274 18.94 0.10 -1.26
C ASP A 274 18.55 1.53 -0.79
N ASN A 275 17.29 1.75 -0.44
CA ASN A 275 16.71 3.02 -0.01
C ASN A 275 16.77 4.15 -1.05
N LYS A 276 16.85 3.85 -2.34
CA LYS A 276 16.89 4.83 -3.45
C LYS A 276 15.61 4.91 -4.26
N ALA A 277 14.66 4.00 -4.04
CA ALA A 277 13.36 4.01 -4.69
C ALA A 277 12.24 3.77 -3.67
N TRP A 278 11.03 4.10 -4.08
CA TRP A 278 9.79 3.91 -3.36
C TRP A 278 8.88 2.97 -4.14
N TYR A 279 8.27 2.03 -3.43
CA TYR A 279 7.29 1.09 -3.94
C TYR A 279 5.93 1.41 -3.32
N VAL A 280 4.95 1.73 -4.17
CA VAL A 280 3.55 1.86 -3.76
C VAL A 280 2.78 0.65 -4.27
N TYR A 281 2.40 -0.21 -3.35
CA TYR A 281 1.46 -1.30 -3.59
C TYR A 281 0.03 -0.80 -3.46
N TYR A 282 -0.87 -1.35 -4.27
CA TYR A 282 -2.30 -1.07 -4.17
C TYR A 282 -3.11 -2.27 -4.64
N GLU A 283 -4.21 -2.51 -3.96
CA GLU A 283 -5.12 -3.60 -4.29
C GLU A 283 -5.98 -3.23 -5.51
N GLN A 284 -6.20 -4.17 -6.43
CA GLN A 284 -7.22 -4.04 -7.47
C GLN A 284 -8.58 -4.40 -6.90
N TYR A 285 -9.50 -3.43 -6.87
CA TYR A 285 -10.87 -3.63 -6.42
C TYR A 285 -11.62 -4.66 -7.31
N PRO A 286 -12.47 -5.54 -6.74
CA PRO A 286 -12.71 -5.78 -5.32
C PRO A 286 -11.83 -6.91 -4.76
N GLY A 287 -10.51 -6.75 -4.79
CA GLY A 287 -9.50 -7.70 -4.32
C GLY A 287 -9.16 -8.82 -5.26
N VAL A 288 -8.93 -8.47 -6.53
CA VAL A 288 -8.57 -9.42 -7.59
C VAL A 288 -7.06 -9.70 -7.60
N SER A 289 -6.26 -8.66 -7.43
CA SER A 289 -4.79 -8.69 -7.57
C SER A 289 -4.16 -7.47 -6.90
N TYR A 290 -2.83 -7.34 -6.98
CA TYR A 290 -2.11 -6.13 -6.59
C TYR A 290 -1.37 -5.51 -7.76
N GLY A 291 -1.35 -4.18 -7.80
CA GLY A 291 -0.44 -3.39 -8.60
C GLY A 291 0.72 -2.85 -7.77
N LEU A 292 1.83 -2.53 -8.44
CA LEU A 292 2.99 -1.86 -7.88
C LEU A 292 3.36 -0.68 -8.78
N SER A 293 3.46 0.52 -8.21
CA SER A 293 4.06 1.68 -8.85
C SER A 293 5.37 2.08 -8.16
N ILE A 294 6.33 2.57 -8.95
CA ILE A 294 7.70 2.84 -8.51
C ILE A 294 8.12 4.26 -8.91
N ALA A 295 8.82 4.93 -7.99
CA ALA A 295 9.49 6.20 -8.23
C ALA A 295 10.76 6.30 -7.38
N ASP A 296 11.69 7.19 -7.72
CA ASP A 296 12.87 7.50 -6.89
C ASP A 296 12.56 8.50 -5.76
N ASN A 297 11.41 9.17 -5.83
CA ASN A 297 10.94 10.13 -4.84
C ASN A 297 9.41 10.21 -4.81
N LEU A 298 8.83 10.72 -3.71
CA LEU A 298 7.37 10.73 -3.54
C LEU A 298 6.62 11.75 -4.41
N ASN A 299 7.31 12.73 -5.01
CA ASN A 299 6.71 13.64 -5.99
C ASN A 299 6.61 13.02 -7.39
N GLY A 300 7.17 11.81 -7.58
CA GLY A 300 7.22 11.14 -8.88
C GLY A 300 8.29 11.72 -9.81
N PRO A 301 8.20 11.41 -11.12
CA PRO A 301 7.15 10.62 -11.77
C PRO A 301 7.09 9.16 -11.31
N TRP A 302 5.91 8.55 -11.43
CA TRP A 302 5.66 7.16 -11.06
C TRP A 302 5.41 6.33 -12.30
N TYR A 303 5.93 5.10 -12.33
CA TYR A 303 5.60 4.11 -13.37
C TYR A 303 5.13 2.79 -12.74
N GLN A 304 4.29 2.05 -13.46
CA GLN A 304 3.78 0.76 -13.00
C GLN A 304 4.75 -0.37 -13.35
N ALA A 305 5.08 -1.22 -12.38
CA ALA A 305 5.80 -2.46 -12.62
C ALA A 305 4.85 -3.58 -13.08
N SER A 306 5.33 -4.50 -13.91
CA SER A 306 4.58 -5.69 -14.30
C SER A 306 4.55 -6.73 -13.18
N GLY A 307 3.37 -7.29 -12.93
CA GLY A 307 3.12 -8.38 -12.00
C GLY A 307 1.69 -8.87 -12.17
N TYR A 308 1.36 -10.01 -11.56
CA TYR A 308 0.05 -10.68 -11.72
C TYR A 308 -0.33 -10.93 -13.19
N THR A 309 0.65 -11.18 -14.05
CA THR A 309 0.45 -11.53 -15.46
C THR A 309 0.19 -13.02 -15.66
N PHE A 310 0.44 -13.85 -14.63
CA PHE A 310 0.43 -15.32 -14.71
C PHE A 310 1.52 -15.88 -15.64
N HIS A 311 2.54 -15.07 -15.96
CA HIS A 311 3.73 -15.44 -16.70
C HIS A 311 4.96 -15.14 -15.81
N SER A 312 5.62 -16.18 -15.31
CA SER A 312 6.68 -16.06 -14.30
C SER A 312 7.90 -15.26 -14.76
N ASP A 313 8.16 -15.22 -16.06
CA ASP A 313 9.19 -14.40 -16.68
C ASP A 313 8.81 -12.91 -16.74
N TRP A 314 7.51 -12.57 -16.67
CA TRP A 314 7.02 -11.19 -16.74
C TRP A 314 6.65 -10.59 -15.38
N ASP A 315 6.41 -11.43 -14.37
CA ASP A 315 6.08 -11.00 -13.02
C ASP A 315 7.33 -10.53 -12.28
N LYS A 316 7.39 -9.23 -11.97
CA LYS A 316 8.52 -8.61 -11.24
C LYS A 316 8.33 -8.53 -9.74
N TYR A 317 7.14 -8.89 -9.28
CA TYR A 317 6.76 -8.97 -7.88
C TYR A 317 5.66 -10.04 -7.76
N SER A 318 5.52 -10.63 -6.58
CA SER A 318 4.49 -11.62 -6.29
C SER A 318 4.00 -11.48 -4.86
N LEU A 319 2.70 -11.63 -4.64
CA LEU A 319 2.14 -11.81 -3.31
C LEU A 319 1.34 -13.11 -3.22
N PRO A 320 1.19 -13.68 -2.02
CA PRO A 320 0.37 -14.86 -1.82
C PRO A 320 -1.06 -14.63 -2.29
N LYS A 321 -1.73 -15.71 -2.69
CA LYS A 321 -3.12 -15.67 -3.13
C LYS A 321 -4.04 -15.15 -2.01
N SER A 322 -5.11 -14.46 -2.40
CA SER A 322 -6.20 -14.00 -1.52
C SER A 322 -5.81 -12.96 -0.46
N VAL A 323 -4.59 -12.43 -0.45
CA VAL A 323 -4.23 -11.31 0.44
C VAL A 323 -5.05 -10.07 0.07
N ARG A 324 -5.44 -9.31 1.08
CA ARG A 324 -6.30 -8.12 0.97
C ARG A 324 -5.80 -7.06 1.93
N HIS A 325 -6.06 -5.80 1.61
CA HIS A 325 -5.94 -4.58 2.42
C HIS A 325 -5.20 -4.74 3.76
N GLY A 326 -4.13 -3.97 3.93
CA GLY A 326 -3.44 -3.85 5.20
C GLY A 326 -2.36 -2.78 5.16
N CYS A 327 -1.25 -3.04 5.82
CA CYS A 327 -0.09 -2.16 5.81
C CYS A 327 1.21 -2.93 5.57
N MET A 328 2.11 -2.34 4.80
CA MET A 328 3.48 -2.80 4.66
C MET A 328 4.42 -1.89 5.45
N ILE A 329 5.33 -2.49 6.20
CA ILE A 329 6.36 -1.78 6.97
C ILE A 329 7.73 -2.42 6.75
N THR A 330 8.78 -1.62 6.87
CA THR A 330 10.15 -2.14 7.01
C THR A 330 10.33 -2.73 8.40
N ILE A 331 11.02 -3.87 8.49
CA ILE A 331 11.44 -4.47 9.75
C ILE A 331 12.92 -4.81 9.67
N SER A 332 13.58 -4.91 10.83
CA SER A 332 14.96 -5.38 10.89
C SER A 332 15.06 -6.86 10.48
N ARG A 333 16.25 -7.28 10.04
CA ARG A 333 16.48 -8.70 9.75
C ARG A 333 16.23 -9.60 10.98
N ALA A 334 16.58 -9.13 12.17
CA ALA A 334 16.34 -9.86 13.40
C ALA A 334 14.84 -10.02 13.72
N GLU A 335 14.01 -9.01 13.45
CA GLU A 335 12.55 -9.12 13.57
C GLU A 335 11.98 -10.10 12.55
N TYR A 336 12.43 -10.04 11.29
CA TYR A 336 12.06 -11.01 10.27
C TYR A 336 12.39 -12.44 10.70
N ASP A 337 13.62 -12.70 11.14
CA ASP A 337 14.05 -14.04 11.54
C ASP A 337 13.25 -14.55 12.76
N LYS A 338 12.88 -13.66 13.69
CA LYS A 338 11.99 -14.01 14.82
C LYS A 338 10.57 -14.38 14.35
N LEU A 339 9.99 -13.61 13.43
CA LEU A 339 8.67 -13.89 12.87
C LEU A 339 8.66 -15.22 12.12
N VAL A 340 9.68 -15.46 11.28
CA VAL A 340 9.83 -16.72 10.53
C VAL A 340 10.05 -17.89 11.48
N LYS A 341 10.86 -17.74 12.54
CA LYS A 341 11.06 -18.78 13.55
C LYS A 341 9.76 -19.10 14.30
N GLN A 342 8.97 -18.08 14.65
CA GLN A 342 7.75 -18.24 15.43
C GLN A 342 6.60 -18.85 14.60
N PHE A 343 6.38 -18.33 13.40
CA PHE A 343 5.20 -18.64 12.59
C PHE A 343 5.48 -19.62 11.45
N GLY A 344 6.74 -19.76 11.02
CA GLY A 344 7.12 -20.53 9.85
C GLY A 344 6.70 -19.86 8.54
N ILE A 345 7.51 -20.05 7.49
CA ILE A 345 7.15 -19.70 6.12
C ILE A 345 6.34 -20.85 5.52
N ASP A 346 5.28 -20.50 4.82
CA ASP A 346 4.46 -21.45 4.08
C ASP A 346 5.17 -21.85 2.79
N LYS A 347 5.47 -23.15 2.66
CA LYS A 347 5.89 -23.72 1.37
C LYS A 347 4.63 -23.84 0.52
N GLU A 348 4.62 -23.16 -0.62
CA GLU A 348 3.52 -23.23 -1.59
C GLU A 348 3.29 -24.63 -2.14
#